data_AF-A0A7G3ART7-F1
#
_entry.id   AF-A0A7G3ART7-F1
#
_cell.length_a   1.000
_cell.length_b   1.000
_cell.length_c   1.000
_cell.angle_alpha   90.00
_cell.angle_beta   90.00
_cell.angle_gamma   90.00
#
_symmetry.space_group_name_H-M   'P 1'
#
loop_
_entity.id
_entity.type
_entity.pdbx_description
1 polymer ?
#
loop_
_entity_poly.entity_id
_entity_poly.type
_entity_poly.pdbx_seq_one_letter_code
_entity_poly.pdbx_strand_id
1 'polypeptide(L)'
;MSFVSLIESVSLFVPLSTMAQGWRDVATSRDFPNITYNPENFYQTSAILATFLETISLKYRAKDLLQPMILADFCSDLSAYGLKMSAANLGLPFNMSTACDTLEQPKHIFTHLTPNSEVSRGQMMQTVVRGIHRSQIAALEPRASSSVLSVFPYADASLKMQKYLERFDSANVIPVMTCETPMPVKVPYPEEIFAKIISAATSGSQYLTEKPLRISSIPVLAGITSTKHLMGTIDSLHVEAEKVKLGKLCRFRETGLESDEYTEVLHKLLDFRDLYDDRVAL
;
A
#
# COMPACT_ATOMS: atom_id res chain seq x y z
N MET A 1 5.05 15.82 -17.79
CA MET A 1 6.22 16.53 -17.24
C MET A 1 6.66 15.95 -15.89
N SER A 2 5.94 16.19 -14.78
CA SER A 2 6.41 15.82 -13.44
C SER A 2 6.74 14.33 -13.25
N PHE A 3 5.97 13.42 -13.84
CA PHE A 3 6.28 11.99 -13.80
C PHE A 3 7.63 11.64 -14.43
N VAL A 4 7.96 12.23 -15.58
CA VAL A 4 9.26 12.03 -16.23
C VAL A 4 10.38 12.62 -15.38
N SER A 5 10.19 13.81 -14.81
CA SER A 5 11.16 14.39 -13.87
C SER A 5 11.40 13.51 -12.65
N LEU A 6 10.34 12.87 -12.11
CA LEU A 6 10.47 11.88 -11.04
C LEU A 6 11.27 10.66 -11.49
N ILE A 7 10.94 10.09 -12.65
CA ILE A 7 11.67 8.94 -13.22
C ILE A 7 13.17 9.26 -13.37
N GLU A 8 13.53 10.46 -13.79
CA GLU A 8 14.93 10.85 -13.96
C GLU A 8 15.63 11.15 -12.61
N SER A 9 14.93 11.78 -11.66
CA SER A 9 15.56 12.40 -10.47
C SER A 9 15.42 11.60 -9.17
N VAL A 10 14.52 10.62 -9.08
CA VAL A 10 14.28 9.88 -7.84
C VAL A 10 14.78 8.43 -7.92
N SER A 11 15.05 7.84 -6.76
CA SER A 11 15.35 6.41 -6.62
C SER A 11 14.07 5.56 -6.65
N LEU A 12 12.99 6.05 -6.05
CA LEU A 12 11.70 5.37 -5.97
C LEU A 12 10.59 6.40 -5.73
N PHE A 13 9.43 6.20 -6.36
CA PHE A 13 8.22 6.96 -6.06
C PHE A 13 6.99 6.05 -6.02
N VAL A 14 6.02 6.42 -5.18
CA VAL A 14 4.81 5.66 -4.94
C VAL A 14 3.63 6.62 -5.02
N PRO A 15 2.85 6.63 -6.12
CA PRO A 15 1.66 7.46 -6.22
C PRO A 15 0.60 6.99 -5.22
N LEU A 16 0.04 7.92 -4.46
CA LEU A 16 -0.96 7.68 -3.41
C LEU A 16 -2.24 8.46 -3.70
N SER A 17 -3.38 7.79 -3.54
CA SER A 17 -4.71 8.32 -3.73
C SER A 17 -5.74 7.43 -3.03
N THR A 18 -6.73 8.03 -2.41
CA THR A 18 -7.94 7.31 -1.97
C THR A 18 -8.94 7.11 -3.12
N MET A 19 -8.64 7.61 -4.31
CA MET A 19 -9.48 7.52 -5.50
C MET A 19 -8.99 6.38 -6.40
N ALA A 20 -9.94 5.66 -7.00
CA ALA A 20 -9.66 4.50 -7.84
C ALA A 20 -9.06 4.93 -9.18
N GLN A 21 -9.53 6.05 -9.72
CA GLN A 21 -9.06 6.66 -10.96
C GLN A 21 -8.41 8.01 -10.65
N GLY A 22 -7.39 8.36 -11.42
CA GLY A 22 -6.68 9.63 -11.37
C GLY A 22 -6.98 10.53 -12.57
N TRP A 23 -6.23 11.64 -12.60
CA TRP A 23 -6.10 12.59 -13.72
C TRP A 23 -7.24 13.60 -13.89
N ARG A 24 -8.35 13.22 -14.51
CA ARG A 24 -9.40 14.16 -14.94
C ARG A 24 -10.78 13.80 -14.40
N ASP A 25 -11.12 12.52 -14.37
CA ASP A 25 -12.39 12.04 -13.84
C ASP A 25 -12.14 11.25 -12.55
N VAL A 26 -12.30 11.94 -11.42
CA VAL A 26 -12.03 11.40 -10.09
C VAL A 26 -13.33 10.91 -9.45
N ALA A 27 -14.30 10.42 -10.24
CA ALA A 27 -15.64 10.11 -9.75
C ALA A 27 -15.68 8.91 -8.78
N THR A 28 -14.77 7.95 -8.92
CA THR A 28 -14.83 6.69 -8.18
C THR A 28 -13.82 6.67 -7.02
N SER A 29 -14.32 6.74 -5.79
CA SER A 29 -13.53 6.53 -4.58
C SER A 29 -13.23 5.05 -4.36
N ARG A 30 -12.13 4.75 -3.66
CA ARG A 30 -11.82 3.38 -3.27
C ARG A 30 -12.59 2.97 -2.04
N ASP A 31 -13.22 1.81 -2.11
CA ASP A 31 -13.88 1.21 -0.97
C ASP A 31 -12.89 0.45 -0.10
N PHE A 32 -13.02 0.63 1.20
CA PHE A 32 -12.33 -0.15 2.20
C PHE A 32 -13.34 -1.04 2.93
N PRO A 33 -12.96 -2.28 3.27
CA PRO A 33 -13.91 -3.25 3.83
C PRO A 33 -14.48 -2.81 5.19
N ASN A 34 -13.64 -2.23 6.05
CA ASN A 34 -13.96 -2.02 7.46
C ASN A 34 -14.11 -0.53 7.84
N ILE A 35 -13.99 0.40 6.89
CA ILE A 35 -14.14 1.84 7.17
C ILE A 35 -15.18 2.47 6.24
N THR A 36 -15.67 3.66 6.65
CA THR A 36 -16.52 4.53 5.84
C THR A 36 -15.94 5.92 5.95
N TYR A 37 -15.53 6.50 4.84
CA TYR A 37 -15.01 7.87 4.82
C TYR A 37 -15.72 8.64 3.73
N ASN A 38 -15.72 9.96 3.84
CA ASN A 38 -16.17 10.86 2.79
C ASN A 38 -14.97 11.17 1.86
N PRO A 39 -15.02 10.77 0.57
CA PRO A 39 -13.94 11.07 -0.39
C PRO A 39 -13.69 12.56 -0.61
N GLU A 40 -14.69 13.42 -0.40
CA GLU A 40 -14.57 14.87 -0.50
C GLU A 40 -13.95 15.50 0.76
N ASN A 41 -13.89 14.76 1.86
CA ASN A 41 -13.29 15.23 3.10
C ASN A 41 -11.78 14.97 3.09
N PHE A 42 -11.01 16.01 2.72
CA PHE A 42 -9.55 15.95 2.66
C PHE A 42 -8.89 15.55 3.98
N TYR A 43 -9.51 15.83 5.12
CA TYR A 43 -8.98 15.42 6.41
C TYR A 43 -9.04 13.89 6.58
N GLN A 44 -10.17 13.27 6.19
CA GLN A 44 -10.34 11.81 6.26
C GLN A 44 -9.48 11.08 5.23
N THR A 45 -9.42 11.58 3.99
CA THR A 45 -8.55 10.97 2.96
C THR A 45 -7.08 11.11 3.33
N SER A 46 -6.66 12.28 3.83
CA SER A 46 -5.29 12.49 4.32
C SER A 46 -4.97 11.60 5.51
N ALA A 47 -5.91 11.36 6.44
CA ALA A 47 -5.69 10.45 7.56
C ALA A 47 -5.43 9.01 7.10
N ILE A 48 -6.13 8.53 6.07
CA ILE A 48 -5.91 7.21 5.48
C ILE A 48 -4.52 7.14 4.83
N LEU A 49 -4.13 8.14 4.03
CA LEU A 49 -2.80 8.17 3.41
C LEU A 49 -1.68 8.31 4.45
N ALA A 50 -1.90 9.11 5.49
CA ALA A 50 -0.97 9.25 6.62
C ALA A 50 -0.83 7.93 7.39
N THR A 51 -1.89 7.15 7.52
CA THR A 51 -1.86 5.82 8.16
C THR A 51 -0.94 4.87 7.41
N PHE A 52 -1.02 4.86 6.07
CA PHE A 52 -0.10 4.10 5.23
C PHE A 52 1.33 4.57 5.43
N LEU A 53 1.59 5.87 5.30
CA LEU A 53 2.92 6.46 5.45
C LEU A 53 3.49 6.17 6.83
N GLU A 54 2.75 6.38 7.92
CA GLU A 54 3.20 6.12 9.29
C GLU A 54 3.59 4.64 9.47
N THR A 55 2.80 3.72 8.90
CA THR A 55 2.99 2.27 9.08
C THR A 55 4.16 1.74 8.27
N ILE A 56 4.22 2.03 6.97
CA ILE A 56 5.34 1.55 6.12
C ILE A 56 6.68 2.11 6.59
N SER A 57 6.61 3.31 7.17
CA SER A 57 7.70 4.07 7.75
C SER A 57 8.35 3.48 9.00
N LEU A 58 7.65 2.58 9.70
CA LEU A 58 8.15 2.02 10.93
C LEU A 58 9.45 1.22 10.74
N LYS A 59 9.68 0.63 9.55
CA LYS A 59 10.90 -0.12 9.23
C LYS A 59 12.19 0.69 9.43
N TYR A 60 12.13 2.02 9.31
CA TYR A 60 13.29 2.91 9.49
C TYR A 60 13.26 3.72 10.79
N ARG A 61 12.17 3.68 11.58
CA ARG A 61 12.05 4.44 12.83
C ARG A 61 11.97 3.59 14.10
N ALA A 62 11.58 2.33 13.98
CA ALA A 62 11.43 1.45 15.14
C ALA A 62 12.81 1.10 15.71
N LYS A 63 13.04 1.50 16.96
CA LYS A 63 14.32 1.30 17.67
C LYS A 63 14.55 -0.16 18.09
N ASP A 64 13.49 -0.94 18.19
CA ASP A 64 13.51 -2.33 18.68
C ASP A 64 13.71 -3.35 17.54
N LEU A 65 14.09 -2.89 16.34
CA LEU A 65 14.39 -3.78 15.22
C LEU A 65 15.81 -4.32 15.37
N LEU A 66 15.94 -5.65 15.32
CA LEU A 66 17.23 -6.34 15.31
C LEU A 66 18.12 -5.92 14.13
N GLN A 67 17.49 -5.50 13.02
CA GLN A 67 18.15 -4.95 11.84
C GLN A 67 17.34 -3.75 11.33
N PRO A 68 17.76 -2.51 11.63
CA PRO A 68 17.13 -1.33 11.03
C PRO A 68 17.43 -1.30 9.54
N MET A 69 16.39 -1.13 8.72
CA MET A 69 16.54 -1.01 7.27
C MET A 69 16.92 0.43 6.90
N ILE A 70 17.95 0.58 6.07
CA ILE A 70 18.34 1.88 5.52
C ILE A 70 17.46 2.17 4.31
N LEU A 71 17.05 3.44 4.15
CA LEU A 71 16.18 3.85 3.05
C LEU A 71 16.81 3.57 1.66
N ALA A 72 18.14 3.63 1.56
CA ALA A 72 18.86 3.31 0.33
C ALA A 72 18.68 1.84 -0.09
N ASP A 73 18.76 0.90 0.86
CA ASP A 73 18.56 -0.53 0.60
C ASP A 73 17.09 -0.78 0.22
N PHE A 74 16.17 -0.18 0.95
CA PHE A 74 14.74 -0.22 0.65
C PHE A 74 14.43 0.23 -0.79
N CYS A 75 14.99 1.36 -1.21
CA CYS A 75 14.82 1.85 -2.58
C CYS A 75 15.47 0.89 -3.58
N SER A 76 16.67 0.38 -3.30
CA SER A 76 17.40 -0.52 -4.21
C SER A 76 16.65 -1.83 -4.46
N ASP A 77 16.03 -2.40 -3.42
CA ASP A 77 15.21 -3.60 -3.51
C ASP A 77 13.98 -3.40 -4.41
N LEU A 78 13.36 -2.22 -4.32
CA LEU A 78 12.13 -1.88 -5.04
C LEU A 78 12.37 -1.33 -6.46
N SER A 79 13.50 -0.66 -6.67
CA SER A 79 13.86 0.01 -7.93
C SER A 79 14.77 -0.83 -8.82
N ALA A 80 14.84 -2.14 -8.57
CA ALA A 80 15.65 -3.04 -9.37
C ALA A 80 15.32 -2.87 -10.86
N TYR A 81 16.36 -2.95 -11.70
CA TYR A 81 16.22 -2.87 -13.16
C TYR A 81 15.57 -1.58 -13.69
N GLY A 82 15.56 -0.49 -12.91
CA GLY A 82 14.98 0.79 -13.30
C GLY A 82 13.48 0.93 -13.01
N LEU A 83 12.86 -0.02 -12.29
CA LEU A 83 11.46 0.01 -11.88
C LEU A 83 11.21 1.03 -10.75
N LYS A 84 11.27 2.31 -11.06
CA LYS A 84 11.23 3.39 -10.06
C LYS A 84 9.85 3.71 -9.49
N MET A 85 8.78 3.16 -10.07
CA MET A 85 7.41 3.29 -9.58
C MET A 85 6.98 2.02 -8.84
N SER A 86 6.32 2.17 -7.70
CA SER A 86 5.72 1.04 -6.97
C SER A 86 4.28 1.34 -6.57
N ALA A 87 3.52 0.28 -6.30
CA ALA A 87 2.15 0.33 -5.82
C ALA A 87 2.11 0.31 -4.29
N ALA A 88 1.18 1.07 -3.71
CA ALA A 88 0.91 1.07 -2.28
C ALA A 88 -0.33 0.25 -1.92
N ASN A 89 -0.23 -0.53 -0.85
CA ASN A 89 -1.28 -1.41 -0.34
C ASN A 89 -1.53 -1.14 1.14
N LEU A 90 -2.81 -1.08 1.53
CA LEU A 90 -3.23 -0.79 2.90
C LEU A 90 -4.39 -1.69 3.34
N GLY A 91 -4.24 -2.36 4.47
CA GLY A 91 -5.29 -3.04 5.21
C GLY A 91 -5.65 -2.23 6.46
N LEU A 92 -6.85 -1.63 6.48
CA LEU A 92 -7.27 -0.68 7.51
C LEU A 92 -8.73 -0.89 7.97
N PRO A 93 -8.95 -1.23 9.25
CA PRO A 93 -8.03 -1.97 10.11
C PRO A 93 -7.75 -3.37 9.58
N PHE A 94 -6.57 -3.88 9.92
CA PHE A 94 -6.17 -5.24 9.55
C PHE A 94 -6.72 -6.26 10.55
N ASN A 95 -7.62 -7.13 10.09
CA ASN A 95 -8.21 -8.17 10.93
C ASN A 95 -7.70 -9.56 10.52
N MET A 96 -7.00 -10.25 11.44
CA MET A 96 -6.56 -11.63 11.19
C MET A 96 -7.67 -12.68 11.31
N SER A 97 -8.72 -12.45 12.12
CA SER A 97 -9.72 -13.47 12.46
C SER A 97 -10.61 -13.84 11.27
N THR A 98 -10.98 -12.86 10.44
CA THR A 98 -11.76 -13.07 9.21
C THR A 98 -11.04 -13.88 8.13
N ALA A 99 -9.73 -14.08 8.27
CA ALA A 99 -8.92 -14.76 7.29
C ALA A 99 -8.52 -16.20 7.71
N CYS A 100 -8.91 -16.63 8.91
CA CYS A 100 -8.67 -17.99 9.40
C CYS A 100 -9.90 -18.91 9.27
N ASP A 101 -11.12 -18.36 9.33
CA ASP A 101 -12.36 -19.17 9.46
C ASP A 101 -13.09 -19.48 8.15
N THR A 102 -12.76 -18.82 7.03
CA THR A 102 -13.38 -19.12 5.73
C THR A 102 -12.31 -19.36 4.67
N LEU A 103 -12.01 -20.65 4.44
CA LEU A 103 -11.28 -21.16 3.28
C LEU A 103 -11.99 -20.88 1.94
N GLU A 104 -13.21 -20.32 1.99
CA GLU A 104 -14.02 -19.97 0.83
C GLU A 104 -13.84 -18.49 0.49
N GLN A 105 -12.95 -18.25 -0.47
CA GLN A 105 -12.62 -16.99 -1.16
C GLN A 105 -11.90 -15.91 -0.32
N PRO A 106 -10.64 -15.57 -0.65
CA PRO A 106 -9.95 -14.47 0.02
C PRO A 106 -10.61 -13.14 -0.36
N LYS A 107 -11.35 -12.52 0.56
CA LYS A 107 -11.57 -11.07 0.50
C LYS A 107 -10.20 -10.40 0.53
N HIS A 108 -9.93 -9.50 -0.41
CA HIS A 108 -8.65 -8.81 -0.50
C HIS A 108 -8.30 -8.16 0.85
N ILE A 109 -7.24 -8.64 1.51
CA ILE A 109 -6.73 -8.11 2.78
C ILE A 109 -6.06 -6.73 2.61
N PHE A 110 -5.86 -6.32 1.36
CA PHE A 110 -5.30 -5.05 0.95
C PHE A 110 -6.29 -4.27 0.09
N THR A 111 -6.34 -2.97 0.32
CA THR A 111 -6.87 -1.96 -0.60
C THR A 111 -5.69 -1.22 -1.22
N HIS A 112 -5.62 -1.13 -2.55
CA HIS A 112 -4.58 -0.37 -3.24
C HIS A 112 -4.78 1.12 -3.03
N LEU A 113 -3.70 1.87 -2.79
CA LEU A 113 -3.72 3.33 -2.72
C LEU A 113 -3.14 3.97 -3.99
N THR A 114 -2.61 3.19 -4.93
CA THR A 114 -2.11 3.74 -6.20
C THR A 114 -3.25 3.86 -7.20
N PRO A 115 -3.54 5.05 -7.77
CA PRO A 115 -4.65 5.25 -8.70
C PRO A 115 -4.46 4.43 -9.99
N ASN A 116 -5.55 4.08 -10.67
CA ASN A 116 -5.54 3.32 -11.93
C ASN A 116 -4.71 2.02 -11.85
N SER A 117 -4.71 1.38 -10.69
CA SER A 117 -4.05 0.11 -10.43
C SER A 117 -4.99 -0.82 -9.68
N GLU A 118 -4.95 -2.11 -10.05
CA GLU A 118 -5.77 -3.17 -9.49
C GLU A 118 -4.98 -4.04 -8.51
N VAL A 119 -5.72 -4.72 -7.62
CA VAL A 119 -5.13 -5.70 -6.71
C VAL A 119 -4.76 -6.95 -7.49
N SER A 120 -3.47 -7.07 -7.77
CA SER A 120 -2.91 -8.20 -8.50
C SER A 120 -1.91 -8.97 -7.67
N ARG A 121 -1.80 -10.27 -7.94
CA ARG A 121 -0.65 -11.07 -7.53
C ARG A 121 0.61 -10.48 -8.16
N GLY A 122 1.51 -9.97 -7.34
CA GLY A 122 2.73 -9.30 -7.79
C GLY A 122 3.86 -9.54 -6.81
N GLN A 123 5.08 -9.15 -7.18
CA GLN A 123 6.20 -9.24 -6.26
C GLN A 123 6.00 -8.21 -5.14
N MET A 124 5.46 -8.66 -4.01
CA MET A 124 5.26 -7.83 -2.84
C MET A 124 6.59 -7.69 -2.10
N MET A 125 7.27 -6.58 -2.39
CA MET A 125 8.66 -6.40 -2.02
C MET A 125 8.84 -6.01 -0.56
N GLN A 126 7.89 -5.30 0.07
CA GLN A 126 8.04 -4.86 1.46
C GLN A 126 6.68 -4.73 2.17
N THR A 127 6.54 -5.40 3.33
CA THR A 127 5.30 -5.34 4.13
C THR A 127 5.56 -5.06 5.60
N VAL A 128 4.67 -4.29 6.23
CA VAL A 128 4.66 -3.98 7.66
C VAL A 128 3.31 -4.32 8.25
N VAL A 129 3.31 -5.10 9.31
CA VAL A 129 2.13 -5.42 10.12
C VAL A 129 2.34 -4.87 11.51
N ARG A 130 1.38 -4.09 12.01
CA ARG A 130 1.43 -3.57 13.39
C ARG A 130 0.14 -3.83 14.16
N GLY A 131 0.24 -3.89 15.48
CA GLY A 131 -0.90 -3.98 16.40
C GLY A 131 -1.46 -5.38 16.59
N ILE A 132 -0.67 -6.41 16.29
CA ILE A 132 -1.04 -7.80 16.49
C ILE A 132 -0.10 -8.41 17.51
N HIS A 133 -0.66 -9.03 18.54
CA HIS A 133 0.11 -9.62 19.62
C HIS A 133 0.81 -10.91 19.14
N ARG A 134 2.04 -11.15 19.59
CA ARG A 134 2.81 -12.35 19.21
C ARG A 134 2.07 -13.66 19.46
N SER A 135 1.25 -13.76 20.51
CA SER A 135 0.46 -14.98 20.77
C SER A 135 -0.56 -15.26 19.66
N GLN A 136 -1.14 -14.22 19.06
CA GLN A 136 -2.08 -14.36 17.95
C GLN A 136 -1.35 -14.81 16.67
N ILE A 137 -0.13 -14.29 16.44
CA ILE A 137 0.73 -14.71 15.33
C ILE A 137 1.23 -16.15 15.55
N ALA A 138 1.54 -16.53 16.79
CA ALA A 138 2.00 -17.86 17.14
C ALA A 138 0.91 -18.93 16.95
N ALA A 139 -0.36 -18.55 17.11
CA ALA A 139 -1.52 -19.40 16.86
C ALA A 139 -1.83 -19.62 15.37
N LEU A 140 -1.15 -18.93 14.44
CA LEU A 140 -1.28 -19.19 13.02
C LEU A 140 -0.66 -20.56 12.71
N GLU A 141 -1.51 -21.58 12.53
CA GLU A 141 -1.10 -22.93 12.14
C GLU A 141 -0.29 -22.91 10.84
N PRO A 142 0.92 -23.51 10.75
CA PRO A 142 1.57 -23.75 9.47
C PRO A 142 0.76 -24.78 8.68
N ARG A 143 0.44 -24.52 7.40
CA ARG A 143 0.05 -25.62 6.50
C ARG A 143 1.20 -26.60 6.46
N ALA A 144 0.89 -27.88 6.60
CA ALA A 144 1.81 -29.01 6.60
C ALA A 144 3.05 -28.78 5.71
N SER A 145 4.20 -28.55 6.34
CA SER A 145 5.50 -28.85 5.76
C SER A 145 6.43 -29.27 6.89
N SER A 146 6.76 -30.57 6.93
CA SER A 146 7.83 -31.08 7.77
C SER A 146 9.15 -30.42 7.36
N SER A 147 9.65 -29.45 8.12
CA SER A 147 11.05 -29.07 8.04
C SER A 147 11.57 -28.68 9.42
N VAL A 148 12.78 -29.14 9.68
CA VAL A 148 13.47 -29.34 10.96
C VAL A 148 13.97 -28.01 11.59
N LEU A 149 13.20 -26.93 11.46
CA LEU A 149 13.63 -25.57 11.85
C LEU A 149 13.13 -25.12 13.24
N SER A 150 12.80 -26.07 14.13
CA SER A 150 12.39 -25.80 15.51
C SER A 150 13.59 -25.59 16.46
N VAL A 151 14.53 -24.72 16.11
CA VAL A 151 15.71 -24.44 16.97
C VAL A 151 15.84 -22.96 17.38
N PHE A 152 15.08 -22.03 16.80
CA PHE A 152 15.17 -20.61 17.15
C PHE A 152 13.80 -19.97 17.47
N PRO A 153 13.39 -19.89 18.76
CA PRO A 153 12.09 -19.37 19.17
C PRO A 153 11.91 -17.84 19.04
N TYR A 154 12.97 -17.09 18.66
CA TYR A 154 12.95 -15.62 18.62
C TYR A 154 12.91 -15.00 17.21
N ALA A 155 12.95 -15.80 16.14
CA ALA A 155 12.86 -15.35 14.72
C ALA A 155 11.44 -15.57 14.10
N ASP A 156 10.43 -15.81 14.93
CA ASP A 156 9.25 -16.61 14.60
C ASP A 156 8.04 -15.80 14.07
N ALA A 157 7.78 -14.60 14.60
CA ALA A 157 6.53 -13.88 14.32
C ALA A 157 6.45 -13.32 12.89
N SER A 158 7.50 -12.62 12.42
CA SER A 158 7.54 -12.08 11.05
C SER A 158 7.50 -13.19 9.99
N LEU A 159 8.19 -14.30 10.23
CA LEU A 159 8.19 -15.45 9.33
C LEU A 159 6.83 -16.16 9.28
N LYS A 160 6.17 -16.35 10.44
CA LYS A 160 4.80 -16.88 10.49
C LYS A 160 3.80 -15.96 9.80
N MET A 161 3.91 -14.65 10.03
CA MET A 161 3.07 -13.65 9.37
C MET A 161 3.31 -13.66 7.85
N GLN A 162 4.56 -13.76 7.42
CA GLN A 162 4.90 -13.91 6.00
C GLN A 162 4.21 -15.14 5.40
N LYS A 163 4.35 -16.33 6.01
CA LYS A 163 3.68 -17.57 5.56
C LYS A 163 2.15 -17.46 5.55
N TYR A 164 1.59 -16.64 6.43
CA TYR A 164 0.16 -16.37 6.45
C TYR A 164 -0.25 -15.48 5.27
N LEU A 165 0.50 -14.42 4.98
CA LEU A 165 0.24 -13.53 3.85
C LEU A 165 0.45 -14.23 2.49
N GLU A 166 1.39 -15.17 2.41
CA GLU A 166 1.60 -16.04 1.23
C GLU A 166 0.35 -16.87 0.84
N ARG A 167 -0.63 -17.02 1.74
CA ARG A 167 -1.93 -17.66 1.42
C ARG A 167 -2.82 -16.78 0.55
N PHE A 168 -2.68 -15.47 0.67
CA PHE A 168 -3.49 -14.47 -0.03
C PHE A 168 -2.84 -14.01 -1.33
N ASP A 169 -1.50 -14.06 -1.38
CA ASP A 169 -0.72 -13.77 -2.58
C ASP A 169 0.42 -14.79 -2.74
N SER A 170 0.33 -15.60 -3.79
CA SER A 170 1.21 -16.75 -4.01
C SER A 170 2.48 -16.42 -4.79
N ALA A 171 2.74 -15.14 -5.09
CA ALA A 171 3.69 -14.79 -6.14
C ALA A 171 5.15 -14.74 -5.69
N ASN A 172 5.53 -14.23 -4.51
CA ASN A 172 6.96 -14.16 -4.12
C ASN A 172 7.18 -13.87 -2.62
N VAL A 173 8.41 -14.09 -2.15
CA VAL A 173 8.87 -13.93 -0.75
C VAL A 173 8.68 -12.48 -0.29
N ILE A 174 7.78 -12.26 0.67
CA ILE A 174 7.48 -10.94 1.23
C ILE A 174 8.32 -10.72 2.49
N PRO A 175 9.32 -9.83 2.53
CA PRO A 175 9.92 -9.44 3.80
C PRO A 175 8.90 -8.65 4.63
N VAL A 176 8.35 -9.36 5.62
CA VAL A 176 7.38 -8.82 6.58
C VAL A 176 8.10 -8.32 7.83
N MET A 177 7.81 -7.09 8.24
CA MET A 177 8.13 -6.61 9.59
C MET A 177 6.87 -6.64 10.45
N THR A 178 6.98 -7.19 11.66
CA THR A 178 5.89 -7.21 12.63
C THR A 178 6.21 -6.27 13.79
N CYS A 179 5.21 -5.52 14.25
CA CYS A 179 5.31 -4.63 15.40
C CYS A 179 4.08 -4.84 16.30
N GLU A 180 4.27 -5.11 17.59
CA GLU A 180 3.12 -5.33 18.48
C GLU A 180 2.37 -4.04 18.81
N THR A 181 3.02 -2.88 18.67
CA THR A 181 2.41 -1.59 18.99
C THR A 181 1.36 -1.19 17.94
N PRO A 182 0.06 -1.14 18.29
CA PRO A 182 -0.98 -0.76 17.35
C PRO A 182 -0.89 0.72 16.98
N MET A 183 -1.57 1.13 15.90
CA MET A 183 -1.67 2.54 15.54
C MET A 183 -2.64 3.23 16.50
N PRO A 184 -2.22 4.28 17.23
CA PRO A 184 -3.12 5.00 18.11
C PRO A 184 -4.13 5.81 17.29
N VAL A 185 -5.40 5.72 17.66
CA VAL A 185 -6.47 6.56 17.11
C VAL A 185 -6.77 7.62 18.17
N LYS A 186 -6.05 8.74 18.08
CA LYS A 186 -6.16 9.88 19.01
C LYS A 186 -6.40 11.15 18.21
N VAL A 187 -7.07 12.13 18.79
CA VAL A 187 -7.21 13.47 18.18
C VAL A 187 -5.81 14.00 17.84
N PRO A 188 -5.56 14.45 16.59
CA PRO A 188 -6.51 14.79 15.53
C PRO A 188 -6.65 13.69 14.46
N TYR A 189 -6.93 12.44 14.80
CA TYR A 189 -7.32 11.40 13.84
C TYR A 189 -8.86 11.32 13.75
N PRO A 190 -9.47 11.25 12.55
CA PRO A 190 -10.92 11.15 12.38
C PRO A 190 -11.43 9.76 12.79
N GLU A 191 -11.75 9.57 14.07
CA GLU A 191 -12.24 8.30 14.63
C GLU A 191 -13.56 7.83 13.98
N GLU A 192 -14.36 8.76 13.45
CA GLU A 192 -15.64 8.48 12.81
C GLU A 192 -15.53 7.56 11.58
N ILE A 193 -14.36 7.48 10.94
CA ILE A 193 -14.19 6.62 9.77
C ILE A 193 -14.37 5.13 10.10
N PHE A 194 -14.23 4.77 11.38
CA PHE A 194 -14.35 3.41 11.87
C PHE A 194 -15.75 3.06 12.41
N ALA A 195 -16.76 3.90 12.16
CA ALA A 195 -18.12 3.69 12.67
C ALA A 195 -18.70 2.29 12.38
N LYS A 196 -18.38 1.69 11.21
CA LYS A 196 -18.76 0.30 10.86
C LYS A 196 -18.28 -0.71 11.91
N ILE A 197 -17.07 -0.55 12.40
CA ILE A 197 -16.45 -1.45 13.38
C ILE A 197 -17.07 -1.21 14.75
N ILE A 198 -17.25 0.05 15.14
CA ILE A 198 -17.90 0.41 16.41
C ILE A 198 -19.31 -0.20 16.47
N SER A 199 -20.05 -0.16 15.35
CA SER A 199 -21.39 -0.75 15.25
C SER A 199 -21.39 -2.28 15.25
N ALA A 200 -20.39 -2.93 14.66
CA ALA A 200 -20.29 -4.40 14.63
C ALA A 200 -19.71 -5.00 15.93
N ALA A 201 -19.01 -4.18 16.71
CA ALA A 201 -18.26 -4.55 17.89
C ALA A 201 -19.07 -4.79 19.17
N THR A 202 -20.39 -4.58 19.14
CA THR A 202 -21.31 -4.91 20.26
C THR A 202 -21.32 -6.40 20.64
N SER A 203 -20.59 -7.24 19.90
CA SER A 203 -20.43 -8.68 20.14
C SER A 203 -18.99 -9.14 20.43
N GLY A 204 -18.06 -8.25 20.81
CA GLY A 204 -16.74 -8.64 21.35
C GLY A 204 -15.51 -8.18 20.56
N SER A 205 -15.49 -6.94 20.04
CA SER A 205 -14.31 -6.42 19.34
C SER A 205 -13.16 -6.08 20.29
N GLN A 206 -11.94 -6.44 19.88
CA GLN A 206 -10.68 -6.20 20.59
C GLN A 206 -10.19 -4.73 20.51
N TYR A 207 -10.89 -3.86 19.77
CA TYR A 207 -10.44 -2.49 19.47
C TYR A 207 -11.07 -1.40 20.35
N LEU A 208 -12.09 -1.74 21.16
CA LEU A 208 -12.87 -0.79 21.95
C LEU A 208 -12.43 -0.77 23.40
N THR A 209 -12.38 0.42 24.01
CA THR A 209 -11.73 0.59 25.32
C THR A 209 -12.62 1.20 26.40
N GLU A 210 -13.55 2.11 26.06
CA GLU A 210 -14.32 2.88 27.05
C GLU A 210 -15.78 3.11 26.65
N LYS A 211 -16.63 3.58 27.57
CA LYS A 211 -17.99 4.07 27.27
C LYS A 211 -17.98 5.61 27.20
N PRO A 212 -18.50 6.25 26.13
CA PRO A 212 -19.04 5.64 24.92
C PRO A 212 -17.95 4.90 24.13
N LEU A 213 -18.35 3.82 23.43
CA LEU A 213 -17.46 2.93 22.68
C LEU A 213 -16.58 3.73 21.71
N ARG A 214 -15.33 3.91 22.10
CA ARG A 214 -14.29 4.56 21.30
C ARG A 214 -13.18 3.59 20.92
N ILE A 215 -12.62 3.80 19.75
CA ILE A 215 -11.45 3.08 19.27
C ILE A 215 -10.22 3.84 19.74
N SER A 216 -9.43 3.23 20.60
CA SER A 216 -8.18 3.83 21.09
C SER A 216 -7.00 3.53 20.17
N SER A 217 -7.02 2.38 19.52
CA SER A 217 -5.96 1.93 18.61
C SER A 217 -6.43 0.82 17.68
N ILE A 218 -5.73 0.64 16.57
CA ILE A 218 -6.07 -0.35 15.54
C ILE A 218 -4.83 -1.08 15.00
N PRO A 219 -4.98 -2.34 14.59
CA PRO A 219 -4.01 -3.03 13.77
C PRO A 219 -4.02 -2.49 12.35
N VAL A 220 -2.84 -2.39 11.75
CA VAL A 220 -2.66 -1.88 10.38
C VAL A 220 -1.69 -2.78 9.64
N LEU A 221 -2.02 -3.04 8.37
CA LEU A 221 -1.17 -3.75 7.43
C LEU A 221 -0.86 -2.79 6.29
N ALA A 222 0.42 -2.53 6.01
CA ALA A 222 0.83 -1.70 4.89
C ALA A 222 1.88 -2.41 4.06
N GLY A 223 1.89 -2.22 2.75
CA GLY A 223 2.94 -2.76 1.91
C GLY A 223 3.14 -2.00 0.62
N ILE A 224 4.32 -2.19 0.04
CA ILE A 224 4.71 -1.63 -1.25
C ILE A 224 5.09 -2.79 -2.15
N THR A 225 4.59 -2.75 -3.39
CA THR A 225 4.76 -3.83 -4.36
C THR A 225 5.21 -3.28 -5.70
N SER A 226 6.07 -4.05 -6.37
CA SER A 226 6.36 -3.82 -7.79
C SER A 226 5.46 -4.77 -8.57
N THR A 227 4.64 -4.23 -9.47
CA THR A 227 3.66 -5.02 -10.22
C THR A 227 3.50 -4.48 -11.64
N LYS A 228 3.29 -5.39 -12.60
CA LYS A 228 2.94 -5.05 -13.98
C LYS A 228 1.64 -4.24 -14.07
N HIS A 229 0.78 -4.31 -13.07
CA HIS A 229 -0.46 -3.53 -13.02
C HIS A 229 -0.22 -2.01 -12.84
N LEU A 230 1.02 -1.59 -12.62
CA LEU A 230 1.42 -0.18 -12.70
C LEU A 230 1.44 0.33 -14.15
N MET A 231 1.55 -0.55 -15.14
CA MET A 231 1.42 -0.19 -16.57
C MET A 231 0.09 0.50 -16.82
N GLY A 232 -1.02 -0.03 -16.29
CA GLY A 232 -2.33 0.59 -16.43
C GLY A 232 -2.40 2.02 -15.86
N THR A 233 -1.61 2.32 -14.82
CA THR A 233 -1.49 3.68 -14.29
C THR A 233 -0.74 4.59 -15.25
N ILE A 234 0.37 4.11 -15.82
CA ILE A 234 1.19 4.88 -16.76
C ILE A 234 0.46 5.07 -18.10
N ASP A 235 -0.19 4.03 -18.62
CA ASP A 235 -1.01 4.06 -19.84
C ASP A 235 -2.18 5.04 -19.68
N SER A 236 -2.88 4.97 -18.55
CA SER A 236 -3.98 5.91 -18.27
C SER A 236 -3.48 7.35 -18.19
N LEU A 237 -2.31 7.59 -17.59
CA LEU A 237 -1.69 8.92 -17.57
C LEU A 237 -1.34 9.38 -18.99
N HIS A 238 -0.71 8.52 -19.79
CA HIS A 238 -0.34 8.83 -21.17
C HIS A 238 -1.56 9.21 -22.00
N VAL A 239 -2.63 8.40 -21.97
CA VAL A 239 -3.87 8.67 -22.71
C VAL A 239 -4.52 9.98 -22.29
N GLU A 240 -4.55 10.32 -21.00
CA GLU A 240 -5.13 11.59 -20.54
C GLU A 240 -4.23 12.79 -20.87
N ALA A 241 -2.91 12.60 -20.84
CA ALA A 241 -1.94 13.62 -21.22
C ALA A 241 -1.97 13.90 -22.73
N GLU A 242 -2.07 12.88 -23.58
CA GLU A 242 -2.14 13.04 -25.03
C GLU A 242 -3.35 13.89 -25.48
N LYS A 243 -4.47 13.81 -24.74
CA LYS A 243 -5.67 14.63 -25.00
C LYS A 243 -5.48 16.13 -24.69
N VAL A 244 -4.39 16.52 -24.04
CA VAL A 244 -4.13 17.92 -23.66
C VAL A 244 -3.68 18.72 -24.88
N LYS A 245 -4.47 19.72 -25.26
CA LYS A 245 -4.14 20.64 -26.36
C LYS A 245 -3.33 21.82 -25.84
N LEU A 246 -1.99 21.70 -25.82
CA LEU A 246 -1.09 22.74 -25.31
C LEU A 246 -1.33 24.13 -25.93
N GLY A 247 -1.63 24.19 -27.23
CA GLY A 247 -1.92 25.44 -27.93
C GLY A 247 -3.11 26.22 -27.36
N LYS A 248 -4.00 25.59 -26.57
CA LYS A 248 -5.12 26.23 -25.89
C LYS A 248 -4.79 26.70 -24.47
N LEU A 249 -3.63 26.34 -23.93
CA LEU A 249 -3.22 26.63 -22.57
C LEU A 249 -2.14 27.72 -22.55
N CYS A 250 -2.57 28.99 -22.64
CA CYS A 250 -1.67 30.14 -22.77
C CYS A 250 -0.55 30.18 -21.73
N ARG A 251 -0.84 29.79 -20.48
CA ARG A 251 0.13 29.78 -19.38
C ARG A 251 1.34 28.87 -19.63
N PHE A 252 1.16 27.72 -20.28
CA PHE A 252 2.28 26.82 -20.58
C PHE A 252 3.16 27.36 -21.71
N ARG A 253 2.55 28.04 -22.69
CA ARG A 253 3.29 28.72 -23.75
C ARG A 253 4.08 29.92 -23.22
N GLU A 254 3.51 30.67 -22.28
CA GLU A 254 4.18 31.79 -21.61
C GLU A 254 5.38 31.35 -20.78
N THR A 255 5.36 30.12 -20.23
CA THR A 255 6.51 29.53 -19.54
C THR A 255 7.56 28.93 -20.48
N GLY A 256 7.38 29.02 -21.80
CA GLY A 256 8.33 28.51 -22.79
C GLY A 256 8.25 27.00 -23.03
N LEU A 257 7.16 26.33 -22.63
CA LEU A 257 6.98 24.90 -22.92
C LEU A 257 6.70 24.71 -24.42
N GLU A 258 7.60 24.01 -25.09
CA GLU A 258 7.47 23.71 -26.52
C GLU A 258 6.65 22.44 -26.76
N SER A 259 5.97 22.38 -27.92
CA SER A 259 5.14 21.21 -28.28
C SER A 259 5.99 19.95 -28.48
N ASP A 260 7.21 20.13 -28.99
CA ASP A 260 8.12 19.02 -29.26
C ASP A 260 8.66 18.44 -27.95
N GLU A 261 9.00 19.29 -26.98
CA GLU A 261 9.37 18.89 -25.61
C GLU A 261 8.26 18.08 -24.93
N TYR A 262 7.00 18.51 -25.09
CA TYR A 262 5.87 17.75 -24.54
C TYR A 262 5.70 16.38 -25.17
N THR A 263 5.91 16.29 -26.49
CA THR A 263 5.82 15.04 -27.23
C THR A 263 6.94 14.07 -26.82
N GLU A 264 8.16 14.58 -26.64
CA GLU A 264 9.28 13.80 -26.11
C GLU A 264 8.96 13.23 -24.72
N VAL A 265 8.34 14.03 -23.85
CA VAL A 265 7.93 13.61 -22.51
C VAL A 265 6.88 12.50 -22.55
N LEU A 266 5.95 12.52 -23.52
CA LEU A 266 4.99 11.42 -23.71
C LEU A 266 5.69 10.14 -24.15
N HIS A 267 6.66 10.22 -25.07
CA HIS A 267 7.45 9.05 -25.48
C HIS A 267 8.24 8.45 -24.33
N LYS A 268 8.90 9.29 -23.51
CA LYS A 268 9.62 8.84 -22.30
C LYS A 268 8.71 8.10 -21.30
N LEU A 269 7.42 8.45 -21.22
CA LEU A 269 6.46 7.72 -20.38
C LEU A 269 6.18 6.32 -20.92
N LEU A 270 6.09 6.16 -22.25
CA LEU A 270 5.90 4.85 -22.87
C LEU A 270 7.15 3.96 -22.71
N ASP A 271 8.34 4.52 -22.93
CA ASP A 271 9.62 3.81 -22.69
C ASP A 271 9.69 3.31 -21.23
N PHE A 272 9.23 4.13 -20.28
CA PHE A 272 9.17 3.75 -18.86
C PHE A 272 8.12 2.66 -18.59
N ARG A 273 6.96 2.71 -19.25
CA ARG A 273 5.92 1.68 -19.16
C ARG A 273 6.42 0.32 -19.67
N ASP A 274 7.21 0.30 -20.74
CA ASP A 274 7.75 -0.94 -21.31
C ASP A 274 8.68 -1.69 -20.33
N LEU A 275 9.35 -0.98 -19.42
CA LEU A 275 10.12 -1.62 -18.34
C LEU A 275 9.27 -2.55 -17.46
N TYR A 276 7.98 -2.24 -17.27
CA TYR A 276 7.06 -3.04 -16.46
C TYR A 276 6.45 -4.21 -17.22
N ASP A 277 6.42 -4.14 -18.56
CA ASP A 277 5.95 -5.23 -19.43
C ASP A 277 7.01 -6.34 -19.49
N ASP A 278 8.26 -5.95 -19.74
CA ASP A 278 9.36 -6.88 -19.99
C ASP A 278 9.88 -7.59 -18.73
N ARG A 279 9.76 -6.97 -17.55
CA ARG A 279 10.57 -7.35 -16.37
C ARG A 279 9.77 -7.81 -15.16
N VAL A 280 8.47 -7.48 -15.09
CA VAL A 280 7.60 -7.87 -13.95
C VAL A 280 6.76 -9.12 -14.28
N ALA A 281 6.99 -9.73 -15.45
CA ALA A 281 6.33 -10.97 -15.88
C ALA A 281 6.93 -12.27 -15.29
N LEU A 282 7.94 -12.17 -14.41
CA LEU A 282 8.60 -13.31 -13.74
C LEU A 282 8.21 -13.43 -12.26
#